data_AF-A0A3D0XZ57-F1
#
_entry.id   AF-A0A3D0XZ57-F1
#
_cell.length_a   1.000
_cell.length_b   1.000
_cell.length_c   1.000
_cell.angle_alpha   90.00
_cell.angle_beta   90.00
_cell.angle_gamma   90.00
#
_symmetry.space_group_name_H-M   'P 1'
#
loop_
_entity.id
_entity.type
_entity.pdbx_description
1 polymer ?
#
loop_
_entity_poly.entity_id
_entity_poly.type
_entity_poly.pdbx_seq_one_letter_code
_entity_poly.pdbx_strand_id
1 'polypeptide(L)' 'MDKFVMKKSSDANIYKSIRFPTEVNDKINSIVNKANEGKAKKEYSFNGFVISACEFALKHMK' A
#
# COMPACT_ATOMS: atom_id res chain seq x y z
N MET A 1 22.51 -4.66 2.43
CA MET A 1 21.06 -4.57 2.10
C MET A 1 20.31 -5.24 3.23
N ASP A 2 19.76 -4.47 4.15
CA ASP A 2 19.02 -5.03 5.29
C ASP A 2 17.74 -5.71 4.82
N LYS A 3 17.61 -7.00 5.13
CA LYS A 3 16.42 -7.81 4.86
C LYS A 3 15.28 -7.26 5.72
N PHE A 4 14.27 -6.70 5.07
CA PHE A 4 13.04 -6.28 5.73
C PHE A 4 12.28 -7.52 6.22
N VAL A 5 12.38 -7.85 7.51
CA VAL A 5 11.69 -9.00 8.11
C VAL A 5 10.32 -8.54 8.59
N MET A 6 9.27 -8.93 7.87
CA MET A 6 7.89 -8.67 8.25
C MET A 6 7.52 -9.56 9.45
N LYS A 7 7.67 -9.06 10.69
CA LYS A 7 7.20 -9.74 11.90
C LYS A 7 5.68 -9.56 12.05
N LYS A 8 4.93 -10.62 11.73
CA LYS A 8 3.51 -10.76 12.07
C LYS A 8 3.42 -10.88 13.60
N SER A 9 3.03 -9.80 14.30
CA SER A 9 2.81 -9.84 15.75
C SER A 9 1.50 -10.59 16.00
N SER A 10 1.58 -11.72 16.68
CA SER A 10 0.43 -12.57 17.01
C SER A 10 -0.48 -11.99 18.09
N ASP A 11 -0.07 -10.94 18.82
CA ASP A 11 -0.76 -10.45 20.03
C ASP A 11 -1.09 -8.95 20.04
N ALA A 12 -1.05 -8.28 18.89
CA ALA A 12 -1.44 -6.88 18.82
C ALA A 12 -2.49 -6.69 17.73
N ASN A 13 -3.75 -6.48 18.14
CA ASN A 13 -4.81 -5.91 17.32
C ASN A 13 -4.54 -4.41 16.99
N ILE A 14 -3.27 -4.04 16.93
CA ILE A 14 -2.78 -2.76 16.45
C ILE A 14 -2.51 -3.03 14.98
N TYR A 15 -3.37 -2.50 14.11
CA TYR A 15 -2.96 -2.22 12.74
C TYR A 15 -1.65 -1.43 12.83
N LYS A 16 -0.50 -2.11 12.68
CA LYS A 16 0.80 -1.44 12.62
C LYS A 16 0.69 -0.50 11.43
N SER A 17 0.45 0.78 11.72
CA SER A 17 0.31 1.81 10.72
C SER A 17 1.66 1.94 10.04
N ILE A 18 1.75 1.42 8.82
CA ILE A 18 2.97 1.53 8.02
C ILE A 18 3.04 2.97 7.54
N ARG A 19 3.99 3.73 8.09
CA ARG A 19 4.34 5.04 7.53
C ARG A 19 5.33 4.81 6.39
N PHE A 20 4.90 5.14 5.18
CA PHE A 20 5.81 5.30 4.06
C PHE A 20 6.48 6.68 4.11
N PRO A 21 7.69 6.83 3.53
CA PRO A 21 8.27 8.14 3.27
C PRO A 21 7.29 9.03 2.50
N THR A 22 7.31 10.33 2.78
CA THR A 22 6.39 11.31 2.19
C THR A 22 6.40 11.26 0.66
N GLU A 23 7.59 11.14 0.06
CA GLU A 23 7.73 11.02 -1.40
C GLU A 23 7.00 9.82 -2.00
N VAL A 24 6.98 8.69 -1.30
CA VAL A 24 6.29 7.48 -1.74
C VAL A 24 4.79 7.65 -1.58
N ASN A 25 4.36 8.25 -0.47
CA ASN A 25 2.94 8.57 -0.25
C ASN A 25 2.40 9.48 -1.35
N ASP A 26 3.12 10.55 -1.68
CA ASP A 26 2.70 11.53 -2.69
C ASP A 26 2.60 10.91 -4.07
N LYS A 27 3.56 10.04 -4.44
CA LYS A 27 3.52 9.29 -5.70
C LYS A 27 2.32 8.37 -5.78
N ILE A 28 2.04 7.59 -4.73
CA ILE A 28 0.88 6.69 -4.70
C ILE A 28 -0.42 7.49 -4.75
N ASN A 29 -0.53 8.58 -3.98
CA ASN A 29 -1.70 9.45 -4.00
C ASN A 29 -1.93 10.06 -5.38
N SER A 30 -0.87 10.48 -6.08
CA SER A 30 -0.98 10.97 -7.46
C SER A 30 -1.54 9.91 -8.40
N ILE A 31 -1.07 8.66 -8.31
CA ILE A 31 -1.58 7.54 -9.12
C ILE A 31 -3.05 7.25 -8.80
N VAL A 32 -3.41 7.17 -7.52
CA VAL A 32 -4.78 6.90 -7.08
C VAL A 32 -5.73 8.02 -7.51
N ASN A 33 -5.29 9.28 -7.42
CA ASN A 33 -6.07 10.41 -7.89
C ASN A 33 -6.29 10.35 -9.40
N LYS A 34 -5.23 10.12 -10.19
CA LYS A 34 -5.32 9.92 -11.64
C LYS A 34 -6.24 8.75 -12.02
N ALA A 35 -6.16 7.63 -11.30
CA ALA A 35 -7.01 6.47 -11.56
C ALA A 35 -8.51 6.74 -11.26
N ASN A 36 -8.79 7.71 -10.40
CA ASN A 36 -10.15 8.17 -10.10
C ASN A 36 -10.61 9.35 -10.96
N GLU A 37 -9.74 9.96 -11.78
CA GLU A 37 -10.14 11.04 -12.68
C GLU A 37 -11.20 10.54 -13.66
N GLY A 38 -12.26 11.33 -13.85
CA GLY A 38 -13.39 10.99 -14.72
C GLY A 38 -14.36 9.95 -14.15
N LYS A 39 -14.14 9.41 -12.95
CA LYS A 39 -15.08 8.50 -12.29
C LYS A 39 -16.07 9.26 -11.42
N ALA A 40 -17.35 8.91 -11.54
CA ALA A 40 -18.43 9.52 -10.74
C ALA A 40 -18.31 9.23 -9.23
N LYS A 41 -17.60 8.14 -8.87
CA LYS A 41 -17.29 7.77 -7.49
C LYS A 41 -15.82 7.35 -7.40
N LYS A 42 -15.17 7.67 -6.28
CA LYS A 42 -13.80 7.19 -6.00
C LYS A 42 -13.84 5.68 -5.81
N GLU A 43 -13.33 4.94 -6.79
CA GLU A 43 -13.25 3.49 -6.79
C GLU A 43 -11.90 2.99 -6.25
N TYR A 44 -10.85 3.81 -6.36
CA TYR A 44 -9.52 3.47 -5.88
C TYR A 44 -9.17 4.26 -4.63
N SER A 45 -8.47 3.60 -3.69
CA SER A 45 -7.98 4.21 -2.47
C SER A 45 -6.50 3.88 -2.26
N PHE A 46 -5.81 4.72 -1.50
CA PHE A 46 -4.42 4.49 -1.12
C PHE A 46 -4.22 3.11 -0.48
N ASN A 47 -5.06 2.76 0.51
CA ASN A 47 -4.96 1.47 1.20
C ASN A 47 -5.22 0.30 0.25
N GLY A 48 -6.22 0.42 -0.63
CA GLY A 48 -6.49 -0.59 -1.65
C GLY A 48 -5.30 -0.80 -2.58
N PHE A 49 -4.67 0.28 -3.03
CA PHE A 49 -3.47 0.23 -3.86
C PHE A 49 -2.32 -0.50 -3.16
N VAL A 50 -2.00 -0.14 -1.91
CA VAL A 50 -0.90 -0.74 -1.16
C VAL A 50 -1.13 -2.24 -0.93
N ILE A 51 -2.35 -2.64 -0.54
CA ILE A 51 -2.69 -4.06 -0.33
C ILE A 51 -2.49 -4.85 -1.62
N SER A 52 -3.07 -4.39 -2.73
CA SER A 52 -2.96 -5.07 -4.02
C SER A 52 -1.51 -5.13 -4.51
N ALA A 53 -0.71 -4.08 -4.29
CA ALA A 53 0.72 -4.08 -4.64
C ALA A 53 1.51 -5.12 -3.81
N CYS A 54 1.24 -5.23 -2.51
CA CYS A 54 1.84 -6.26 -1.66
C CYS A 54 1.45 -7.67 -2.10
N GLU A 55 0.17 -7.91 -2.40
CA GLU A 55 -0.32 -9.21 -2.92
C GLU A 55 0.34 -9.58 -4.25
N PHE A 56 0.47 -8.62 -5.16
CA PHE A 56 1.14 -8.82 -6.44
C PHE A 56 2.61 -9.19 -6.25
N ALA A 57 3.34 -8.46 -5.40
CA ALA A 57 4.74 -8.76 -5.08
C ALA A 57 4.88 -10.17 -4.49
N LEU A 58 4.06 -10.52 -3.50
CA LEU A 58 4.09 -11.85 -2.87
C LEU A 58 3.86 -12.99 -3.87
N LYS A 59 3.01 -12.79 -4.88
CA LYS A 59 2.76 -13.79 -5.93
C LYS A 59 3.94 -13.96 -6.90
N HIS A 60 4.81 -12.96 -7.02
CA HIS A 60 5.88 -12.92 -8.02
C HIS A 60 7.30 -12.94 -7.46
N MET A 61 7.47 -12.91 -6.14
CA MET A 61 8.76 -13.08 -5.46
C MET A 61 9.24 -14.55 -5.37
N LYS A 62 8.92 -15.37 -6.38
CA LYS A 62 9.47 -16.74 -6.49
C LYS A 62 10.87 -16.73 -7.08
#